data_AF-A0AA95FMU1-F1
#
_entry.id   AF-A0AA95FMU1-F1
#
_cell.length_a   1.000
_cell.length_b   1.000
_cell.length_c   1.000
_cell.angle_alpha   90.00
_cell.angle_beta   90.00
_cell.angle_gamma   90.00
#
_symmetry.space_group_name_H-M   'P 1'
#
loop_
_entity.id
_entity.type
_entity.pdbx_description
1 polymer ?
#
loop_
_entity_poly.entity_id
_entity_poly.type
_entity_poly.pdbx_seq_one_letter_code
_entity_poly.pdbx_strand_id
1 'polypeptide(L)'
;MKKLILGMAIVASAFAFGQKEDVNAKLQAANKTAMDAYNTKNYAVAAPKFIEVYELLKSSGQDDKTYMYYAGLSYALANSIDPAIKIYTDLINSGYTGVQTTYSAKDKKTGQTVPLDKNTFELMKKNPDYSDFKTEQTKSVEPDLYETLSTLLLNAKKNDEALAIIEKGLAKYPNNAKLKEYQGTALYASGNTDKFMQNLKEQLVKNPNDATNWYNLGVLQSKNPATKNDSFESFKKAIALAANDPKLLGNAYQNLVYTTIGDDDAAVKEINGLRKTKPDDATKLIEARRARFDQALPHAESWYKAQPGNLDAVSTLKDIYGITKNLAKYNEMKAKEAEIQAKQAAK
;
A
#
# COMPACT_ATOMS: atom_id res chain seq x y z
N MET A 1 13.68 -0.55 -8.20
CA MET A 1 14.85 0.36 -8.03
C MET A 1 15.83 0.37 -9.21
N LYS A 2 16.26 -0.76 -9.81
CA LYS A 2 17.21 -0.74 -10.96
C LYS A 2 16.73 0.03 -12.22
N LYS A 3 15.42 0.25 -12.41
CA LYS A 3 14.88 0.92 -13.62
C LYS A 3 14.87 2.45 -13.58
N LEU A 4 15.00 3.09 -12.40
CA LEU A 4 14.94 4.56 -12.30
C LEU A 4 16.28 5.26 -12.54
N ILE A 5 17.40 4.56 -12.35
CA ILE A 5 18.77 5.11 -12.51
C ILE A 5 19.03 5.51 -13.97
N LEU A 6 18.32 4.92 -14.94
CA LEU A 6 18.53 5.14 -16.37
C LEU A 6 18.21 6.58 -16.84
N GLY A 7 17.39 7.33 -16.09
CA GLY A 7 16.99 8.69 -16.46
C GLY A 7 18.03 9.79 -16.19
N MET A 8 19.06 9.53 -15.37
CA MET A 8 20.05 10.56 -15.01
C MET A 8 21.23 10.67 -15.99
N ALA A 9 21.36 9.76 -16.96
CA ALA A 9 22.49 9.77 -17.89
C ALA A 9 22.51 10.97 -18.87
N ILE A 10 21.44 11.78 -18.93
CA ILE A 10 21.23 12.77 -19.99
C ILE A 10 21.80 14.16 -19.65
N VAL A 11 22.28 14.38 -18.43
CA VAL A 11 22.77 15.71 -18.01
C VAL A 11 24.13 16.03 -18.62
N ALA A 12 24.85 15.03 -19.15
CA ALA A 12 26.17 15.24 -19.73
C ALA A 12 26.14 15.89 -21.14
N SER A 13 25.04 15.79 -21.92
CA SER A 13 25.09 16.12 -23.35
C SER A 13 24.51 17.49 -23.77
N ALA A 14 23.83 18.23 -22.89
CA ALA A 14 23.06 19.43 -23.30
C ALA A 14 23.68 20.80 -22.95
N PHE A 15 24.80 20.87 -22.23
CA PHE A 15 25.24 22.10 -21.54
C PHE A 15 26.38 22.88 -22.21
N ALA A 16 26.34 23.07 -23.53
CA ALA A 16 27.41 23.78 -24.25
C ALA A 16 27.13 25.25 -24.62
N PHE A 17 25.89 25.76 -24.53
CA PHE A 17 25.58 27.10 -25.05
C PHE A 17 24.68 27.90 -24.10
N GLY A 18 25.29 28.76 -23.27
CA GLY A 18 24.59 29.92 -22.67
C GLY A 18 24.84 30.24 -21.19
N GLN A 19 25.56 29.44 -20.42
CA GLN A 19 25.82 29.72 -19.01
C GLN A 19 27.21 30.35 -18.76
N LYS A 20 27.35 31.11 -17.67
CA LYS A 20 28.67 31.50 -17.13
C LYS A 20 29.43 30.21 -16.80
N GLU A 21 30.66 30.05 -17.33
CA GLU A 21 31.47 28.83 -17.22
C GLU A 21 31.53 28.24 -15.79
N ASP A 22 31.55 29.10 -14.76
CA ASP A 22 31.62 28.69 -13.35
C ASP A 22 30.36 27.94 -12.85
N VAL A 23 29.16 28.29 -13.33
CA VAL A 23 27.91 27.61 -12.91
C VAL A 23 27.82 26.20 -13.47
N ASN A 24 28.24 26.02 -14.73
CA ASN A 24 28.24 24.72 -15.38
C ASN A 24 29.25 23.76 -14.74
N ALA A 25 30.44 24.26 -14.39
CA ALA A 25 31.45 23.48 -13.67
C ALA A 25 30.96 23.03 -12.29
N LYS A 26 30.32 23.94 -11.53
CA LYS A 26 29.70 23.63 -10.23
C LYS A 26 28.60 22.58 -10.33
N LEU A 27 27.73 22.72 -11.33
CA LEU A 27 26.64 21.77 -11.60
C LEU A 27 27.18 20.36 -11.87
N GLN A 28 28.19 20.24 -12.74
CA GLN A 28 28.81 18.95 -13.06
C GLN A 28 29.47 18.32 -11.83
N ALA A 29 30.21 19.11 -11.05
CA ALA A 29 30.87 18.64 -9.83
C ALA A 29 29.86 18.18 -8.76
N ALA A 30 28.80 18.96 -8.54
CA ALA A 30 27.73 18.62 -7.60
C ALA A 30 26.99 17.34 -8.03
N ASN A 31 26.65 17.22 -9.32
CA ASN A 31 25.96 16.05 -9.86
C ASN A 31 26.82 14.78 -9.77
N LYS A 32 28.10 14.88 -10.15
CA LYS A 32 29.05 13.77 -10.00
C LYS A 32 29.12 13.31 -8.54
N THR A 33 29.26 14.25 -7.60
CA THR A 33 29.33 13.94 -6.17
C THR A 33 28.04 13.28 -5.68
N ALA A 34 26.88 13.81 -6.07
CA ALA A 34 25.59 13.24 -5.70
C ALA A 34 25.46 11.79 -6.18
N MET A 35 25.81 11.52 -7.45
CA MET A 35 25.72 10.21 -8.06
C MET A 35 26.71 9.21 -7.48
N ASP A 36 27.97 9.61 -7.30
CA ASP A 36 29.00 8.76 -6.69
C ASP A 36 28.60 8.37 -5.26
N ALA A 37 28.13 9.34 -4.46
CA ALA A 37 27.63 9.08 -3.11
C ALA A 37 26.40 8.18 -3.10
N TYR A 38 25.43 8.40 -4.00
CA TYR A 38 24.23 7.57 -4.09
C TYR A 38 24.56 6.13 -4.48
N ASN A 39 25.43 5.94 -5.48
CA ASN A 39 25.85 4.63 -5.96
C ASN A 39 26.64 3.84 -4.90
N THR A 40 27.41 4.55 -4.07
CA THR A 40 28.15 3.97 -2.93
C THR A 40 27.29 3.87 -1.66
N LYS A 41 25.98 4.15 -1.74
CA LYS A 41 25.01 4.15 -0.64
C LYS A 41 25.34 5.13 0.50
N ASN A 42 26.18 6.11 0.25
CA ASN A 42 26.43 7.23 1.16
C ASN A 42 25.33 8.28 1.01
N TYR A 43 24.12 7.92 1.42
CA TYR A 43 22.92 8.72 1.17
C TYR A 43 22.90 10.05 1.94
N ALA A 44 23.58 10.11 3.09
CA ALA A 44 23.75 11.34 3.87
C ALA A 44 24.54 12.41 3.10
N VAL A 45 25.49 12.00 2.24
CA VAL A 45 26.23 12.91 1.34
C VAL A 45 25.45 13.15 0.05
N ALA A 46 24.78 12.13 -0.49
CA ALA A 46 24.04 12.25 -1.75
C ALA A 46 22.87 13.25 -1.65
N ALA A 47 22.12 13.22 -0.55
CA ALA A 47 20.90 14.02 -0.39
C ALA A 47 21.11 15.54 -0.54
N PRO A 48 22.01 16.20 0.21
CA PRO A 48 22.25 17.63 0.04
C PRO A 48 22.85 17.97 -1.33
N LYS A 49 23.63 17.06 -1.94
CA LYS A 49 24.19 17.27 -3.28
C LYS A 49 23.13 17.22 -4.38
N PHE A 50 22.10 16.39 -4.26
CA PHE A 50 20.97 16.44 -5.18
C PHE A 50 20.16 17.75 -5.04
N ILE A 51 20.03 18.31 -3.83
CA ILE A 51 19.42 19.63 -3.64
C ILE A 51 20.26 20.72 -4.33
N GLU A 52 21.58 20.71 -4.13
CA GLU A 52 22.49 21.67 -4.78
C GLU A 52 22.36 21.62 -6.31
N VAL A 53 22.27 20.42 -6.89
CA VAL A 53 22.06 20.24 -8.33
C VAL A 53 20.72 20.85 -8.77
N TYR A 54 19.64 20.59 -8.05
CA TYR A 54 18.33 21.20 -8.34
C TYR A 54 18.38 22.72 -8.28
N GLU A 55 19.03 23.30 -7.27
CA GLU A 55 19.11 24.75 -7.09
C GLU A 55 19.92 25.44 -8.21
N LEU A 56 21.03 24.84 -8.63
CA LEU A 56 21.86 25.33 -9.75
C LEU A 56 21.12 25.26 -11.10
N LEU A 57 20.35 24.18 -11.32
CA LEU A 57 19.50 24.06 -12.50
C LEU A 57 18.38 25.11 -12.47
N LYS A 58 17.74 25.28 -11.31
CA LYS A 58 16.66 26.24 -11.13
C LYS A 58 17.13 27.68 -11.32
N SER A 59 18.33 28.05 -10.83
CA SER A 59 18.92 29.38 -11.08
C SER A 59 19.18 29.64 -12.56
N SER A 60 19.23 28.58 -13.36
CA SER A 60 19.42 28.61 -14.81
C SER A 60 18.11 28.44 -15.59
N GLY A 61 16.96 28.53 -14.92
CA GLY A 61 15.63 28.41 -15.51
C GLY A 61 15.13 26.97 -15.72
N GLN A 62 15.85 25.96 -15.22
CA GLN A 62 15.46 24.54 -15.34
C GLN A 62 14.90 24.00 -14.01
N ASP A 63 13.58 23.82 -13.93
CA ASP A 63 12.89 23.28 -12.74
C ASP A 63 12.82 21.74 -12.76
N ASP A 64 13.98 21.06 -12.80
CA ASP A 64 14.03 19.60 -12.82
C ASP A 64 13.90 18.99 -11.42
N LYS A 65 12.64 18.78 -11.00
CA LYS A 65 12.29 18.19 -9.71
C LYS A 65 12.69 16.72 -9.54
N THR A 66 13.24 16.08 -10.57
CA THR A 66 13.82 14.73 -10.45
C THR A 66 14.91 14.71 -9.37
N TYR A 67 15.73 15.75 -9.30
CA TYR A 67 16.76 15.86 -8.27
C TYR A 67 16.19 16.01 -6.86
N MET A 68 15.08 16.74 -6.70
CA MET A 68 14.36 16.79 -5.43
C MET A 68 13.81 15.41 -5.04
N TYR A 69 13.28 14.62 -5.98
CA TYR A 69 12.88 13.24 -5.71
C TYR A 69 14.04 12.38 -5.18
N TYR A 70 15.22 12.46 -5.81
CA TYR A 70 16.40 11.72 -5.37
C TYR A 70 16.99 12.24 -4.04
N ALA A 71 16.88 13.55 -3.77
CA ALA A 71 17.22 14.12 -2.47
C ALA A 71 16.33 13.56 -1.37
N GLY A 72 15.01 13.54 -1.58
CA GLY A 72 14.03 12.96 -0.65
C GLY A 72 14.28 11.48 -0.40
N LEU A 73 14.51 10.70 -1.46
CA LEU A 73 14.84 9.29 -1.38
C LEU A 73 16.13 9.06 -0.59
N SER A 74 17.17 9.86 -0.86
CA SER A 74 18.45 9.76 -0.17
C SER A 74 18.31 10.09 1.32
N TYR A 75 17.55 11.14 1.69
CA TYR A 75 17.26 11.41 3.10
C TYR A 75 16.48 10.27 3.76
N ALA A 76 15.48 9.69 3.08
CA ALA A 76 14.74 8.54 3.61
C ALA A 76 15.66 7.34 3.85
N LEU A 77 16.54 7.02 2.91
CA LEU A 77 17.52 5.92 3.02
C LEU A 77 18.62 6.21 4.05
N ALA A 78 18.92 7.48 4.32
CA ALA A 78 19.81 7.93 5.40
C ALA A 78 19.10 8.01 6.77
N ASN A 79 17.84 7.57 6.88
CA ASN A 79 17.01 7.70 8.08
C ASN A 79 16.84 9.15 8.58
N SER A 80 17.01 10.13 7.70
CA SER A 80 16.78 11.55 7.95
C SER A 80 15.32 11.88 7.62
N ILE A 81 14.42 11.52 8.55
CA ILE A 81 12.98 11.45 8.30
C ILE A 81 12.35 12.82 8.01
N ASP A 82 12.62 13.85 8.80
CA ASP A 82 11.97 15.16 8.63
C ASP A 82 12.33 15.85 7.29
N PRO A 83 13.60 15.91 6.85
CA PRO A 83 13.93 16.41 5.52
C PRO A 83 13.25 15.62 4.39
N ALA A 84 13.18 14.29 4.51
CA ALA A 84 12.51 13.45 3.53
C ALA A 84 11.00 13.77 3.45
N ILE A 85 10.32 13.86 4.61
CA ILE A 85 8.90 14.22 4.70
C ILE A 85 8.64 15.55 4.01
N LYS A 86 9.45 16.57 4.30
CA LYS A 86 9.30 17.90 3.70
C LYS A 86 9.39 17.82 2.18
N ILE A 87 10.44 17.19 1.66
CA ILE A 87 10.67 17.08 0.21
C ILE A 87 9.53 16.34 -0.49
N TYR A 88 9.10 15.19 0.03
CA TYR A 88 8.00 14.44 -0.60
C TYR A 88 6.67 15.19 -0.52
N THR A 89 6.43 15.95 0.55
CA THR A 89 5.25 16.82 0.68
C THR A 89 5.28 17.91 -0.39
N ASP A 90 6.41 18.58 -0.58
CA ASP A 90 6.58 19.63 -1.58
C ASP A 90 6.41 19.09 -3.01
N LEU A 91 6.96 17.90 -3.29
CA LEU A 91 6.79 17.23 -4.60
C LEU A 91 5.32 16.95 -4.90
N ILE A 92 4.59 16.34 -3.94
CA ILE A 92 3.17 16.04 -4.10
C ILE A 92 2.36 17.33 -4.29
N ASN A 93 2.61 18.36 -3.48
CA ASN A 93 1.89 19.63 -3.58
C ASN A 93 2.19 20.38 -4.88
N SER A 94 3.37 20.19 -5.46
CA SER A 94 3.74 20.77 -6.76
C SER A 94 3.14 20.04 -7.97
N GLY A 95 2.46 18.91 -7.75
CA GLY A 95 1.93 18.06 -8.83
C GLY A 95 3.02 17.29 -9.59
N TYR A 96 4.19 17.07 -8.98
CA TYR A 96 5.28 16.32 -9.61
C TYR A 96 4.88 14.86 -9.84
N THR A 97 4.93 14.41 -11.09
CA THR A 97 4.62 13.02 -11.47
C THR A 97 5.86 12.21 -11.85
N GLY A 98 7.00 12.88 -12.05
CA GLY A 98 8.23 12.29 -12.60
C GLY A 98 8.08 11.65 -13.98
N VAL A 99 6.97 11.90 -14.68
CA VAL A 99 6.80 11.51 -16.08
C VAL A 99 7.78 12.32 -16.93
N GLN A 100 8.60 11.60 -17.70
CA GLN A 100 9.58 12.16 -18.61
C GLN A 100 9.29 11.66 -20.03
N THR A 101 9.51 12.54 -21.01
CA THR A 101 9.49 12.15 -22.42
C THR A 101 10.87 11.61 -22.80
N THR A 102 10.91 10.37 -23.25
CA THR A 102 12.11 9.70 -23.74
C THR A 102 12.06 9.59 -25.26
N TYR A 103 13.22 9.70 -25.89
CA TYR A 103 13.37 9.61 -27.33
C TYR A 103 14.31 8.46 -27.65
N SER A 104 13.98 7.68 -28.67
CA SER A 104 14.86 6.62 -29.15
C SER A 104 14.74 6.42 -30.65
N ALA A 105 15.78 5.88 -31.27
CA ALA A 105 15.78 5.51 -32.67
C ALA A 105 16.52 4.19 -32.85
N LYS A 106 16.19 3.45 -33.90
CA LYS A 106 16.93 2.25 -34.31
C LYS A 106 18.06 2.64 -35.26
N ASP A 107 19.29 2.30 -34.90
CA ASP A 107 20.42 2.34 -35.81
C ASP A 107 20.30 1.15 -36.79
N LYS A 108 20.26 1.44 -38.10
CA LYS A 108 20.09 0.42 -39.14
C LYS A 108 21.33 -0.44 -39.34
N LYS A 109 22.53 0.07 -39.02
CA LYS A 109 23.79 -0.67 -39.18
C LYS A 109 23.90 -1.77 -38.13
N THR A 110 23.55 -1.45 -36.89
CA THR A 110 23.66 -2.37 -35.75
C THR A 110 22.35 -3.08 -35.44
N GLY A 111 21.22 -2.56 -35.92
CA GLY A 111 19.88 -3.03 -35.60
C GLY A 111 19.41 -2.68 -34.18
N GLN A 112 20.21 -1.95 -33.40
CA GLN A 112 19.91 -1.63 -32.00
C GLN A 112 19.07 -0.36 -31.87
N THR A 113 18.14 -0.36 -30.91
CA THR A 113 17.45 0.86 -30.47
C THR A 113 18.33 1.62 -29.48
N VAL A 114 18.69 2.85 -29.82
CA VAL A 114 19.52 3.73 -28.99
C VAL A 114 18.65 4.83 -28.37
N PRO A 115 18.85 5.16 -27.08
CA PRO A 115 18.23 6.33 -26.46
C PRO A 115 18.92 7.61 -26.98
N LEU A 116 18.13 8.66 -27.20
CA LEU A 116 18.60 9.95 -27.71
C LEU A 116 18.07 11.08 -26.81
N ASP A 117 18.83 12.17 -26.68
CA ASP A 117 18.26 13.43 -26.23
C ASP A 117 17.39 14.06 -27.34
N LYS A 118 16.55 15.03 -26.98
CA LYS A 118 15.60 15.64 -27.92
C LYS A 118 16.29 16.26 -29.14
N ASN A 119 17.41 16.95 -28.96
CA ASN A 119 18.07 17.66 -30.06
C ASN A 119 18.71 16.65 -31.02
N THR A 120 19.39 15.64 -30.47
CA THR A 120 19.96 14.55 -31.26
C THR A 120 18.85 13.75 -31.96
N PHE A 121 17.72 13.49 -31.30
CA PHE A 121 16.57 12.82 -31.91
C PHE A 121 16.06 13.58 -33.14
N GLU A 122 15.88 14.90 -33.06
CA GLU A 122 15.45 15.72 -34.20
C GLU A 122 16.50 15.78 -35.33
N LEU A 123 17.79 15.81 -34.98
CA LEU A 123 18.88 15.77 -35.96
C LEU A 123 18.91 14.42 -36.70
N MET A 124 18.78 13.32 -35.96
CA MET A 124 18.88 11.96 -36.50
C MET A 124 17.71 11.59 -37.42
N LYS A 125 16.54 12.24 -37.30
CA LYS A 125 15.43 12.05 -38.26
C LYS A 125 15.82 12.33 -39.71
N LYS A 126 16.81 13.17 -39.94
CA LYS A 126 17.33 13.50 -41.28
C LYS A 126 18.45 12.56 -41.73
N ASN A 127 18.95 11.70 -40.83
CA ASN A 127 20.03 10.77 -41.11
C ASN A 127 19.45 9.44 -41.64
N PRO A 128 19.78 9.01 -42.87
CA PRO A 128 19.25 7.78 -43.44
C PRO A 128 19.70 6.51 -42.69
N ASP A 129 20.74 6.58 -41.86
CA ASP A 129 21.24 5.46 -41.06
C ASP A 129 20.34 5.08 -39.87
N TYR A 130 19.34 5.92 -39.54
CA TYR A 130 18.43 5.68 -38.42
C TYR A 130 16.96 5.49 -38.90
N SER A 131 16.18 4.72 -38.15
CA SER A 131 14.73 4.52 -38.35
C SER A 131 14.02 4.29 -37.02
N ASP A 132 12.73 3.96 -37.06
CA ASP A 132 11.91 3.58 -35.89
C ASP A 132 12.01 4.59 -34.74
N PHE A 133 11.91 5.87 -35.07
CA PHE A 133 11.92 6.97 -34.11
C PHE A 133 10.70 6.88 -33.19
N LYS A 134 10.94 6.75 -31.89
CA LYS A 134 9.90 6.65 -30.87
C LYS A 134 10.04 7.76 -29.84
N THR A 135 8.88 8.28 -29.48
CA THR A 135 8.69 9.22 -28.37
C THR A 135 7.77 8.54 -27.37
N GLU A 136 8.26 8.28 -26.16
CA GLU A 136 7.52 7.55 -25.13
C GLU A 136 7.53 8.31 -23.81
N GLN A 137 6.43 8.21 -23.04
CA GLN A 137 6.37 8.74 -21.69
C GLN A 137 6.77 7.66 -20.69
N THR A 138 7.60 8.01 -19.71
CA THR A 138 7.88 7.11 -18.59
C THR A 138 6.65 6.91 -17.72
N LYS A 139 6.65 5.83 -16.92
CA LYS A 139 5.63 5.64 -15.89
C LYS A 139 5.74 6.74 -14.84
N SER A 140 4.60 7.21 -14.36
CA SER A 140 4.54 8.13 -13.23
C SER A 140 5.12 7.48 -11.98
N VAL A 141 5.92 8.25 -11.24
CA VAL A 141 6.41 7.89 -9.90
C VAL A 141 5.48 8.43 -8.80
N GLU A 142 4.42 9.15 -9.17
CA GLU A 142 3.47 9.75 -8.24
C GLU A 142 2.85 8.75 -7.25
N PRO A 143 2.46 7.51 -7.63
CA PRO A 143 2.06 6.50 -6.65
C PRO A 143 3.14 6.23 -5.59
N ASP A 144 4.40 6.14 -6.01
CA ASP A 144 5.54 5.89 -5.12
C ASP A 144 5.79 7.09 -4.18
N LEU A 145 5.47 8.33 -4.61
CA LEU A 145 5.53 9.50 -3.73
C LEU A 145 4.53 9.37 -2.58
N TYR A 146 3.28 9.03 -2.89
CA TYR A 146 2.24 8.82 -1.88
C TYR A 146 2.61 7.66 -0.95
N GLU A 147 3.08 6.53 -1.49
CA GLU A 147 3.53 5.39 -0.69
C GLU A 147 4.67 5.79 0.26
N THR A 148 5.71 6.44 -0.27
CA THR A 148 6.91 6.79 0.50
C THR A 148 6.58 7.79 1.60
N LEU A 149 5.84 8.85 1.29
CA LEU A 149 5.45 9.85 2.28
C LEU A 149 4.56 9.22 3.37
N SER A 150 3.63 8.35 2.99
CA SER A 150 2.76 7.66 3.96
C SER A 150 3.58 6.82 4.94
N THR A 151 4.56 6.04 4.45
CA THR A 151 5.44 5.25 5.32
C THR A 151 6.31 6.13 6.21
N LEU A 152 6.88 7.22 5.68
CA LEU A 152 7.70 8.14 6.47
C LEU A 152 6.89 8.76 7.63
N LEU A 153 5.64 9.18 7.36
CA LEU A 153 4.74 9.74 8.37
C LEU A 153 4.32 8.71 9.41
N LEU A 154 4.00 7.48 8.99
CA LEU A 154 3.72 6.36 9.90
C LEU A 154 4.89 6.06 10.83
N ASN A 155 6.11 5.99 10.30
CA ASN A 155 7.31 5.74 11.09
C ASN A 155 7.60 6.89 12.07
N ALA A 156 7.27 8.13 11.67
CA ALA A 156 7.35 9.31 12.52
C ALA A 156 6.18 9.41 13.54
N LYS A 157 5.27 8.43 13.59
CA LYS A 157 4.04 8.44 14.40
C LYS A 157 3.10 9.61 14.10
N LYS A 158 3.25 10.25 12.94
CA LYS A 158 2.39 11.33 12.43
C LYS A 158 1.17 10.72 11.72
N ASN A 159 0.39 9.94 12.46
CA ASN A 159 -0.63 9.07 11.89
C ASN A 159 -1.75 9.83 11.15
N ASP A 160 -2.14 11.00 11.64
CA ASP A 160 -3.18 11.83 11.01
C ASP A 160 -2.71 12.44 9.69
N GLU A 161 -1.45 12.90 9.65
CA GLU A 161 -0.83 13.38 8.42
C GLU A 161 -0.69 12.23 7.42
N ALA A 162 -0.31 11.03 7.89
CA ALA A 162 -0.25 9.83 7.05
C ALA A 162 -1.61 9.53 6.43
N LEU A 163 -2.69 9.52 7.22
CA LEU A 163 -4.05 9.28 6.73
C LEU A 163 -4.45 10.29 5.64
N ALA A 164 -4.19 11.58 5.85
CA ALA A 164 -4.52 12.60 4.87
C ALA A 164 -3.78 12.39 3.53
N ILE A 165 -2.51 11.97 3.57
CA ILE A 165 -1.72 11.66 2.37
C ILE A 165 -2.20 10.36 1.71
N ILE A 166 -2.51 9.34 2.49
CA ILE A 166 -3.04 8.05 2.01
C ILE A 166 -4.36 8.27 1.29
N GLU A 167 -5.29 9.04 1.87
CA GLU A 167 -6.58 9.38 1.27
C GLU A 167 -6.41 10.13 -0.05
N LYS A 168 -5.51 11.13 -0.12
CA LYS A 168 -5.17 11.82 -1.37
C LYS A 168 -4.63 10.85 -2.43
N GLY A 169 -3.76 9.93 -2.03
CA GLY A 169 -3.19 8.93 -2.93
C GLY A 169 -4.23 7.94 -3.44
N LEU A 170 -5.11 7.42 -2.57
CA LEU A 170 -6.18 6.49 -2.93
C LEU A 170 -7.26 7.14 -3.79
N ALA A 171 -7.52 8.44 -3.64
CA ALA A 171 -8.42 9.17 -4.54
C ALA A 171 -7.93 9.17 -6.00
N LYS A 172 -6.61 9.18 -6.23
CA LYS A 172 -5.99 9.09 -7.56
C LYS A 172 -5.72 7.65 -8.01
N TYR A 173 -5.37 6.79 -7.05
CA TYR A 173 -4.96 5.41 -7.29
C TYR A 173 -5.78 4.45 -6.41
N PRO A 174 -7.08 4.27 -6.71
CA PRO A 174 -8.01 3.51 -5.85
C PRO A 174 -7.65 2.04 -5.69
N ASN A 175 -6.79 1.50 -6.58
CA ASN A 175 -6.33 0.11 -6.56
C ASN A 175 -4.91 -0.05 -6.00
N ASN A 176 -4.29 1.00 -5.44
CA ASN A 176 -2.97 0.88 -4.83
C ASN A 176 -3.04 0.06 -3.53
N ALA A 177 -2.51 -1.17 -3.57
CA ALA A 177 -2.58 -2.11 -2.45
C ALA A 177 -1.79 -1.64 -1.21
N LYS A 178 -0.63 -1.01 -1.39
CA LYS A 178 0.20 -0.53 -0.28
C LYS A 178 -0.43 0.65 0.43
N LEU A 179 -1.03 1.59 -0.30
CA LEU A 179 -1.76 2.69 0.32
C LEU A 179 -2.95 2.18 1.15
N LYS A 180 -3.65 1.14 0.70
CA LYS A 180 -4.70 0.48 1.50
C LYS A 180 -4.14 -0.17 2.77
N GLU A 181 -2.98 -0.81 2.69
CA GLU A 181 -2.29 -1.40 3.85
C GLU A 181 -1.86 -0.33 4.86
N TYR A 182 -1.25 0.76 4.38
CA TYR A 182 -0.85 1.89 5.21
C TYR A 182 -2.06 2.58 5.84
N GLN A 183 -3.20 2.61 5.16
CA GLN A 183 -4.46 3.10 5.74
C GLN A 183 -4.81 2.30 6.99
N GLY A 184 -4.85 0.97 6.90
CA GLY A 184 -5.12 0.11 8.05
C GLY A 184 -4.15 0.35 9.22
N THR A 185 -2.86 0.52 8.92
CA THR A 185 -1.82 0.80 9.92
C THR A 185 -2.03 2.15 10.60
N ALA A 186 -2.25 3.21 9.81
CA ALA A 186 -2.41 4.57 10.33
C ALA A 186 -3.66 4.70 11.22
N LEU A 187 -4.74 4.01 10.86
CA LEU A 187 -5.99 3.99 11.63
C LEU A 187 -5.86 3.29 12.97
N TYR A 188 -5.14 2.17 13.00
CA TYR A 188 -4.86 1.48 14.25
C TYR A 188 -4.04 2.38 15.19
N ALA A 189 -3.06 3.10 14.64
CA ALA A 189 -2.11 3.89 15.41
C ALA A 189 -2.64 5.28 15.85
N SER A 190 -3.59 5.89 15.12
CA SER A 190 -4.05 7.25 15.41
C SER A 190 -5.05 7.35 16.54
N GLY A 191 -5.78 6.28 16.88
CA GLY A 191 -6.92 6.36 17.81
C GLY A 191 -8.09 7.22 17.30
N ASN A 192 -7.94 7.89 16.15
CA ASN A 192 -8.92 8.78 15.51
C ASN A 192 -9.94 8.00 14.67
N THR A 193 -10.37 6.86 15.21
CA THR A 193 -11.34 5.95 14.59
C THR A 193 -12.61 6.68 14.19
N ASP A 194 -13.09 7.62 15.02
CA ASP A 194 -14.35 8.36 14.78
C ASP A 194 -14.29 9.27 13.56
N LYS A 195 -13.22 10.07 13.43
CA LYS A 195 -13.03 10.96 12.28
C LYS A 195 -12.90 10.17 10.97
N PHE A 196 -12.23 9.02 11.02
CA PHE A 196 -12.12 8.18 9.83
C PHE A 196 -13.44 7.47 9.48
N MET A 197 -14.19 6.99 10.47
CA MET A 197 -15.54 6.47 10.24
C MET A 197 -16.43 7.54 9.60
N GLN A 198 -16.33 8.81 10.02
CA GLN A 198 -17.04 9.91 9.39
C GLN A 198 -16.62 10.10 7.93
N ASN A 199 -15.32 10.13 7.63
CA ASN A 199 -14.82 10.26 6.27
C ASN A 199 -15.32 9.11 5.36
N LEU A 200 -15.24 7.86 5.83
CA LEU A 200 -15.79 6.71 5.11
C LEU A 200 -17.29 6.87 4.83
N LYS A 201 -18.07 7.34 5.81
CA LYS A 201 -19.50 7.62 5.60
C LYS A 201 -19.71 8.68 4.54
N GLU A 202 -18.95 9.78 4.55
CA GLU A 202 -19.01 10.82 3.52
C GLU A 202 -18.61 10.32 2.13
N GLN A 203 -17.60 9.45 2.04
CA GLN A 203 -17.20 8.80 0.79
C GLN A 203 -18.28 7.85 0.28
N LEU A 204 -18.92 7.09 1.16
CA LEU A 204 -20.01 6.17 0.82
C LEU A 204 -21.29 6.89 0.39
N VAL A 205 -21.53 8.13 0.84
CA VAL A 205 -22.59 9.00 0.27
C VAL A 205 -22.30 9.29 -1.21
N LYS A 206 -21.04 9.54 -1.57
CA LYS A 206 -20.64 9.86 -2.95
C LYS A 206 -20.55 8.61 -3.83
N ASN A 207 -20.10 7.48 -3.27
CA ASN A 207 -19.97 6.21 -3.95
C ASN A 207 -20.52 5.06 -3.09
N PRO A 208 -21.84 4.81 -3.12
CA PRO A 208 -22.46 3.78 -2.29
C PRO A 208 -22.12 2.36 -2.73
N ASN A 209 -21.48 2.17 -3.89
CA ASN A 209 -21.09 0.86 -4.42
C ASN A 209 -19.62 0.52 -4.15
N ASP A 210 -18.92 1.28 -3.31
CA ASP A 210 -17.54 0.99 -2.92
C ASP A 210 -17.49 -0.14 -1.87
N ALA A 211 -17.29 -1.37 -2.35
CA ALA A 211 -17.17 -2.55 -1.50
C ALA A 211 -16.05 -2.42 -0.46
N THR A 212 -14.94 -1.75 -0.80
CA THR A 212 -13.78 -1.60 0.09
C THR A 212 -14.12 -0.66 1.23
N ASN A 213 -14.78 0.46 0.95
CA ASN A 213 -15.18 1.41 1.99
C ASN A 213 -16.25 0.86 2.93
N TRP A 214 -17.21 0.08 2.41
CA TRP A 214 -18.15 -0.65 3.26
C TRP A 214 -17.43 -1.65 4.19
N TYR A 215 -16.46 -2.39 3.67
CA TYR A 215 -15.64 -3.30 4.46
C TYR A 215 -14.86 -2.57 5.55
N ASN A 216 -14.15 -1.50 5.17
CA ASN A 216 -13.36 -0.69 6.11
C ASN A 216 -14.23 -0.07 7.20
N LEU A 217 -15.43 0.42 6.86
CA LEU A 217 -16.37 0.96 7.84
C LEU A 217 -16.80 -0.12 8.83
N GLY A 218 -17.10 -1.33 8.34
CA GLY A 218 -17.43 -2.48 9.19
C GLY A 218 -16.29 -2.84 10.15
N VAL A 219 -15.05 -2.86 9.68
CA VAL A 219 -13.87 -3.16 10.53
C VAL A 219 -13.71 -2.16 11.67
N LEU A 220 -14.01 -0.87 11.44
CA LEU A 220 -13.92 0.14 12.50
C LEU A 220 -15.09 0.02 13.48
N GLN A 221 -16.29 -0.19 12.95
CA GLN A 221 -17.50 -0.35 13.74
C GLN A 221 -17.42 -1.57 14.66
N SER A 222 -16.81 -2.68 14.22
CA SER A 222 -16.69 -3.90 15.01
C SER A 222 -15.77 -3.75 16.23
N LYS A 223 -14.87 -2.76 16.24
CA LYS A 223 -13.95 -2.47 17.35
C LYS A 223 -14.59 -1.71 18.51
N ASN A 224 -15.71 -1.04 18.29
CA ASN A 224 -16.39 -0.29 19.34
C ASN A 224 -17.72 -0.98 19.69
N PRO A 225 -17.95 -1.39 20.95
CA PRO A 225 -19.21 -2.02 21.37
C PRO A 225 -20.47 -1.24 20.97
N ALA A 226 -20.40 0.10 20.95
CA ALA A 226 -21.52 0.96 20.59
C ALA A 226 -21.93 0.87 19.11
N THR A 227 -20.98 0.58 18.22
CA THR A 227 -21.21 0.50 16.76
C THR A 227 -21.07 -0.92 16.22
N LYS A 228 -20.81 -1.92 17.09
CA LYS A 228 -20.65 -3.33 16.71
C LYS A 228 -21.82 -3.84 15.87
N ASN A 229 -23.06 -3.48 16.21
CA ASN A 229 -24.22 -3.91 15.44
C ASN A 229 -24.25 -3.33 14.02
N ASP A 230 -23.81 -2.09 13.84
CA ASP A 230 -23.73 -1.45 12.52
C ASP A 230 -22.71 -2.15 11.62
N SER A 231 -21.65 -2.74 12.21
CA SER A 231 -20.61 -3.44 11.46
C SER A 231 -21.16 -4.59 10.62
N PHE A 232 -22.19 -5.29 11.11
CA PHE A 232 -22.83 -6.39 10.37
C PHE A 232 -23.46 -5.90 9.07
N GLU A 233 -24.13 -4.75 9.08
CA GLU A 233 -24.73 -4.18 7.88
C GLU A 233 -23.67 -3.69 6.90
N SER A 234 -22.61 -3.05 7.40
CA SER A 234 -21.47 -2.65 6.58
C SER A 234 -20.79 -3.83 5.90
N PHE A 235 -20.54 -4.94 6.63
CA PHE A 235 -19.97 -6.15 6.03
C PHE A 235 -20.92 -6.81 5.02
N LYS A 236 -22.23 -6.87 5.29
CA LYS A 236 -23.21 -7.38 4.32
C LYS A 236 -23.21 -6.57 3.03
N LYS A 237 -23.12 -5.24 3.12
CA LYS A 237 -22.98 -4.36 1.94
C LYS A 237 -21.68 -4.64 1.19
N ALA A 238 -20.55 -4.77 1.89
CA ALA A 238 -19.28 -5.12 1.27
C ALA A 238 -19.34 -6.45 0.52
N ILE A 239 -19.92 -7.49 1.14
CA ILE A 239 -20.12 -8.82 0.55
C ILE A 239 -20.97 -8.76 -0.71
N ALA A 240 -22.09 -8.03 -0.67
CA ALA A 240 -22.99 -7.88 -1.82
C ALA A 240 -22.31 -7.22 -3.02
N LEU A 241 -21.32 -6.35 -2.78
CA LEU A 241 -20.59 -5.60 -3.81
C LEU A 241 -19.28 -6.30 -4.23
N ALA A 242 -18.78 -7.28 -3.47
CA ALA A 242 -17.49 -7.95 -3.68
C ALA A 242 -17.55 -9.20 -4.58
N ALA A 243 -18.57 -9.35 -5.44
CA ALA A 243 -18.80 -10.57 -6.22
C ALA A 243 -17.60 -11.04 -7.06
N ASN A 244 -16.74 -10.10 -7.50
CA ASN A 244 -15.55 -10.38 -8.31
C ASN A 244 -14.23 -10.21 -7.53
N ASP A 245 -14.28 -10.10 -6.19
CA ASP A 245 -13.10 -9.99 -5.33
C ASP A 245 -13.15 -11.07 -4.23
N PRO A 246 -12.66 -12.29 -4.50
CA PRO A 246 -12.64 -13.39 -3.53
C PRO A 246 -11.83 -13.05 -2.26
N LYS A 247 -10.84 -12.17 -2.37
CA LYS A 247 -10.04 -11.75 -1.22
C LYS A 247 -10.86 -10.88 -0.28
N LEU A 248 -11.51 -9.84 -0.82
CA LEU A 248 -12.39 -8.97 -0.04
C LEU A 248 -13.58 -9.74 0.53
N LEU A 249 -14.20 -10.61 -0.28
CA LEU A 249 -15.30 -11.48 0.15
C LEU A 249 -14.89 -12.35 1.34
N GLY A 250 -13.74 -13.03 1.26
CA GLY A 250 -13.21 -13.84 2.35
C GLY A 250 -12.92 -13.02 3.60
N ASN A 251 -12.29 -11.84 3.47
CA ASN A 251 -12.01 -10.96 4.59
C ASN A 251 -13.29 -10.45 5.28
N ALA A 252 -14.34 -10.14 4.50
CA ALA A 252 -15.61 -9.68 5.05
C ALA A 252 -16.33 -10.80 5.82
N TYR A 253 -16.36 -12.03 5.29
CA TYR A 253 -16.91 -13.18 6.02
C TYR A 253 -16.10 -13.51 7.27
N GLN A 254 -14.77 -13.47 7.21
CA GLN A 254 -13.90 -13.64 8.38
C GLN A 254 -14.28 -12.65 9.49
N ASN A 255 -14.46 -11.36 9.16
CA ASN A 255 -14.85 -10.35 10.14
C ASN A 255 -16.25 -10.61 10.71
N LEU A 256 -17.22 -11.05 9.89
CA LEU A 256 -18.53 -11.46 10.39
C LEU A 256 -18.43 -12.62 11.39
N VAL A 257 -17.63 -13.65 11.08
CA VAL A 257 -17.41 -14.79 11.98
C VAL A 257 -16.88 -14.33 13.33
N TYR A 258 -15.78 -13.59 13.35
CA TYR A 258 -15.17 -13.14 14.60
C TYR A 258 -16.04 -12.13 15.36
N THR A 259 -16.77 -11.26 14.66
CA THR A 259 -17.68 -10.31 15.31
C THR A 259 -18.86 -11.04 15.97
N THR A 260 -19.39 -12.09 15.32
CA THR A 260 -20.46 -12.95 15.87
C THR A 260 -19.99 -13.78 17.06
N ILE A 261 -18.81 -14.41 16.96
CA ILE A 261 -18.22 -15.18 18.07
C ILE A 261 -17.93 -14.25 19.25
N GLY A 262 -17.34 -13.09 19.00
CA GLY A 262 -16.93 -12.14 20.03
C GLY A 262 -15.74 -12.64 20.85
N ASP A 263 -15.59 -12.14 22.07
CA ASP A 263 -14.52 -12.55 22.99
C ASP A 263 -14.83 -13.93 23.59
N ASP A 264 -14.38 -14.98 22.88
CA ASP A 264 -14.58 -16.35 23.32
C ASP A 264 -13.68 -16.73 24.51
N ASP A 265 -12.48 -16.15 24.59
CA ASP A 265 -11.55 -16.40 25.67
C ASP A 265 -12.11 -15.92 27.02
N ALA A 266 -12.68 -14.71 27.04
CA ALA A 266 -13.38 -14.20 28.22
C ALA A 266 -14.54 -15.13 28.63
N ALA A 267 -15.33 -15.60 27.66
CA ALA A 267 -16.45 -16.50 27.94
C ALA A 267 -15.97 -17.85 28.49
N VAL A 268 -14.91 -18.45 27.93
CA VAL A 268 -14.32 -19.71 28.41
C VAL A 268 -13.74 -19.54 29.81
N LYS A 269 -13.06 -18.42 30.09
CA LYS A 269 -12.53 -18.11 31.42
C LYS A 269 -13.64 -18.03 32.47
N GLU A 270 -14.74 -17.35 32.15
CA GLU A 270 -15.91 -17.24 33.03
C GLU A 270 -16.55 -18.61 33.28
N ILE A 271 -16.79 -19.39 32.21
CA ILE A 271 -17.32 -20.76 32.30
C ILE A 271 -16.45 -21.62 33.24
N ASN A 272 -15.12 -21.57 33.08
CA ASN A 272 -14.20 -22.38 33.89
C ASN A 272 -14.23 -21.96 35.37
N GLY A 273 -14.38 -20.66 35.66
CA GLY A 273 -14.52 -20.16 37.03
C GLY A 273 -15.80 -20.61 37.72
N LEU A 274 -16.90 -20.71 36.98
CA LEU A 274 -18.21 -21.12 37.52
C LEU A 274 -18.38 -22.64 37.59
N ARG A 275 -17.66 -23.41 36.76
CA ARG A 275 -17.93 -24.85 36.55
C ARG A 275 -17.96 -25.68 37.83
N LYS A 276 -17.16 -25.35 38.84
CA LYS A 276 -17.11 -26.10 40.11
C LYS A 276 -18.11 -25.61 41.15
N THR A 277 -18.42 -24.32 41.16
CA THR A 277 -19.16 -23.66 42.25
C THR A 277 -20.61 -23.34 41.88
N LYS A 278 -20.89 -23.13 40.59
CA LYS A 278 -22.20 -22.81 40.03
C LYS A 278 -22.39 -23.52 38.67
N PRO A 279 -22.57 -24.85 38.67
CA PRO A 279 -22.63 -25.64 37.44
C PRO A 279 -23.78 -25.27 36.51
N ASP A 280 -24.93 -24.85 37.06
CA ASP A 280 -26.08 -24.40 36.24
C ASP A 280 -25.79 -23.10 35.50
N ASP A 281 -25.12 -22.15 36.15
CA ASP A 281 -24.72 -20.89 35.52
C ASP A 281 -23.64 -21.12 34.45
N ALA A 282 -22.69 -22.02 34.72
CA ALA A 282 -21.71 -22.45 33.72
C ALA A 282 -22.38 -23.10 32.49
N THR A 283 -23.44 -23.89 32.71
CA THR A 283 -24.20 -24.54 31.62
C THR A 283 -24.88 -23.51 30.73
N LYS A 284 -25.53 -22.49 31.31
CA LYS A 284 -26.14 -21.39 30.54
C LYS A 284 -25.13 -20.66 29.66
N LEU A 285 -23.93 -20.40 30.18
CA LEU A 285 -22.86 -19.76 29.40
C LEU A 285 -22.32 -20.67 28.28
N ILE A 286 -22.24 -21.98 28.51
CA ILE A 286 -21.86 -22.96 27.47
C ILE A 286 -22.90 -22.98 26.35
N GLU A 287 -24.19 -22.95 26.68
CA GLU A 287 -25.28 -22.90 25.69
C GLU A 287 -25.27 -21.59 24.90
N ALA A 288 -25.10 -20.45 25.58
CA ALA A 288 -24.97 -19.14 24.94
C ALA A 288 -23.75 -19.07 24.02
N ARG A 289 -22.61 -19.64 24.45
CA ARG A 289 -21.41 -19.81 23.61
C ARG A 289 -21.75 -20.64 22.38
N ARG A 290 -22.37 -21.81 22.53
CA ARG A 290 -22.74 -22.68 21.41
C ARG A 290 -23.66 -21.97 20.41
N ALA A 291 -24.67 -21.25 20.89
CA ALA A 291 -25.58 -20.47 20.06
C ALA A 291 -24.86 -19.39 19.22
N ARG A 292 -23.87 -18.69 19.80
CA ARG A 292 -23.03 -17.74 19.04
C ARG A 292 -22.24 -18.43 17.92
N PHE A 293 -21.69 -19.61 18.19
CA PHE A 293 -20.97 -20.39 17.18
C PHE A 293 -21.91 -20.94 16.08
N ASP A 294 -23.13 -21.36 16.44
CA ASP A 294 -24.17 -21.73 15.47
C ASP A 294 -24.54 -20.54 14.56
N GLN A 295 -24.63 -19.33 15.10
CA GLN A 295 -24.87 -18.11 14.31
C GLN A 295 -23.69 -17.74 13.39
N ALA A 296 -22.46 -18.03 13.81
CA ALA A 296 -21.25 -17.76 13.02
C ALA A 296 -21.03 -18.78 11.90
N LEU A 297 -21.57 -20.00 12.03
CA LEU A 297 -21.38 -21.10 11.10
C LEU A 297 -21.62 -20.76 9.62
N PRO A 298 -22.77 -20.17 9.20
CA PRO A 298 -23.00 -19.85 7.78
C PRO A 298 -21.97 -18.84 7.22
N HIS A 299 -21.45 -17.94 8.06
CA HIS A 299 -20.39 -17.02 7.67
C HIS A 299 -19.05 -17.73 7.51
N ALA A 300 -18.74 -18.69 8.39
CA ALA A 300 -17.52 -19.48 8.31
C ALA A 300 -17.51 -20.42 7.10
N GLU A 301 -18.65 -21.04 6.77
CA GLU A 301 -18.79 -21.84 5.54
C GLU A 301 -18.58 -20.98 4.29
N SER A 302 -19.11 -19.75 4.30
CA SER A 302 -18.93 -18.79 3.20
C SER A 302 -17.48 -18.27 3.11
N TRP A 303 -16.80 -18.06 4.25
CA TRP A 303 -15.38 -17.71 4.29
C TRP A 303 -14.52 -18.82 3.66
N TYR A 304 -14.73 -20.07 4.08
CA TYR A 304 -14.04 -21.22 3.50
C TYR A 304 -14.32 -21.35 1.99
N LYS A 305 -15.56 -21.13 1.55
CA LYS A 305 -15.91 -21.15 0.13
C LYS A 305 -15.18 -20.06 -0.67
N ALA A 306 -15.04 -18.85 -0.11
CA ALA A 306 -14.33 -17.75 -0.75
C ALA A 306 -12.80 -17.98 -0.79
N GLN A 307 -12.25 -18.64 0.23
CA GLN A 307 -10.81 -18.87 0.38
C GLN A 307 -10.49 -20.30 0.86
N PRO A 308 -10.66 -21.33 0.02
CA PRO A 308 -10.53 -22.72 0.45
C PRO A 308 -9.10 -23.13 0.85
N GLY A 309 -8.09 -22.35 0.45
CA GLY A 309 -6.69 -22.55 0.85
C GLY A 309 -6.25 -21.72 2.06
N ASN A 310 -7.15 -20.96 2.68
CA ASN A 310 -6.83 -20.18 3.88
C ASN A 310 -6.87 -21.10 5.11
N LEU A 311 -5.73 -21.25 5.78
CA LEU A 311 -5.59 -22.11 6.95
C LEU A 311 -6.53 -21.66 8.08
N ASP A 312 -6.59 -20.36 8.38
CA ASP A 312 -7.43 -19.81 9.43
C ASP A 312 -8.92 -20.08 9.17
N ALA A 313 -9.35 -20.01 7.90
CA ALA A 313 -10.72 -20.32 7.52
C ALA A 313 -11.08 -21.77 7.83
N VAL A 314 -10.20 -22.71 7.49
CA VAL A 314 -10.39 -24.14 7.75
C VAL A 314 -10.33 -24.46 9.24
N SER A 315 -9.34 -23.93 9.95
CA SER A 315 -9.18 -24.09 11.40
C SER A 315 -10.40 -23.56 12.16
N THR A 316 -10.87 -22.36 11.80
CA THR A 316 -12.04 -21.75 12.44
C THR A 316 -13.31 -22.56 12.17
N LEU A 317 -13.53 -22.99 10.92
CA LEU A 317 -14.70 -23.79 10.56
C LEU A 317 -14.68 -25.17 11.24
N LYS A 318 -13.49 -25.80 11.36
CA LYS A 318 -13.29 -27.02 12.15
C LYS A 318 -13.72 -26.80 13.60
N ASP A 319 -13.22 -25.75 14.24
CA ASP A 319 -13.51 -25.47 15.66
C ASP A 319 -15.00 -25.19 15.89
N ILE A 320 -15.63 -24.44 14.98
CA ILE A 320 -17.09 -24.23 15.00
C ILE A 320 -17.81 -25.58 14.93
N TYR A 321 -17.50 -26.46 13.98
CA TYR A 321 -18.14 -27.78 13.91
C TYR A 321 -17.90 -28.64 15.15
N GLY A 322 -16.74 -28.52 15.81
CA GLY A 322 -16.47 -29.18 17.07
C GLY A 322 -17.41 -28.71 18.19
N ILE A 323 -17.59 -27.40 18.31
CA ILE A 323 -18.43 -26.75 19.34
C ILE A 323 -19.92 -27.01 19.10
N THR A 324 -20.34 -26.98 17.83
CA THR A 324 -21.71 -27.28 17.39
C THR A 324 -21.97 -28.79 17.26
N LYS A 325 -21.00 -29.62 17.69
CA LYS A 325 -21.04 -31.11 17.73
C LYS A 325 -21.36 -31.77 16.38
N ASN A 326 -20.97 -31.16 15.27
CA ASN A 326 -21.00 -31.78 13.95
C ASN A 326 -19.70 -32.55 13.69
N LEU A 327 -19.58 -33.74 14.27
CA LEU A 327 -18.33 -34.52 14.26
C LEU A 327 -17.88 -34.94 12.84
N ALA A 328 -18.83 -35.22 11.94
CA ALA A 328 -18.52 -35.57 10.56
C ALA A 328 -17.81 -34.41 9.85
N LYS A 329 -18.37 -33.20 9.96
CA LYS A 329 -17.78 -32.00 9.36
C LYS A 329 -16.51 -31.53 10.07
N TYR A 330 -16.42 -31.71 11.38
CA TYR A 330 -15.18 -31.51 12.13
C TYR A 330 -14.03 -32.36 11.56
N ASN A 331 -14.27 -33.67 11.37
CA ASN A 331 -13.26 -34.58 10.82
C ASN A 331 -12.89 -34.23 9.37
N GLU A 332 -13.87 -33.80 8.56
CA GLU A 332 -13.62 -33.30 7.21
C GLU A 332 -12.67 -32.09 7.22
N MET A 333 -12.96 -31.08 8.05
CA MET A 333 -12.12 -29.88 8.13
C MET A 333 -10.75 -30.17 8.74
N LYS A 334 -10.66 -31.07 9.72
CA LYS A 334 -9.38 -31.52 10.30
C LYS A 334 -8.47 -32.15 9.25
N ALA A 335 -9.01 -32.96 8.34
CA ALA A 335 -8.22 -33.53 7.24
C ALA A 335 -7.72 -32.45 6.27
N LYS A 336 -8.57 -31.47 5.92
CA LYS A 336 -8.20 -30.34 5.06
C LYS A 336 -7.14 -29.43 5.69
N GLU A 337 -7.25 -29.18 6.99
CA GLU A 337 -6.27 -28.40 7.75
C GLU A 337 -4.88 -29.04 7.65
N ALA A 338 -4.79 -30.35 7.89
CA ALA A 338 -3.54 -31.10 7.79
C ALA A 338 -2.95 -31.07 6.36
N GLU A 339 -3.79 -31.16 5.33
CA GLU A 339 -3.36 -31.08 3.94
C GLU A 339 -2.75 -29.70 3.61
N ILE A 340 -3.38 -28.61 4.07
CA ILE A 340 -2.89 -27.25 3.86
C ILE A 340 -1.55 -27.05 4.58
N GLN A 341 -1.43 -27.49 5.83
CA GLN A 341 -0.20 -27.40 6.62
C GLN A 341 0.96 -28.16 5.96
N ALA A 342 0.70 -29.38 5.48
CA ALA A 342 1.71 -30.18 4.78
C ALA A 342 2.21 -29.49 3.51
N LYS A 343 1.31 -28.87 2.72
CA LYS A 343 1.69 -28.10 1.52
C LYS A 343 2.49 -26.84 1.83
N GLN A 344 2.25 -26.20 2.97
CA GLN A 344 3.00 -25.02 3.40
C GLN A 344 4.41 -25.40 3.88
N ALA A 345 4.55 -26.51 4.59
CA ALA A 345 5.85 -27.02 5.07
C ALA A 345 6.79 -27.51 3.94
N ALA A 346 6.23 -27.81 2.76
CA ALA A 346 6.98 -28.27 1.60
C ALA A 346 7.49 -27.13 0.67
N LYS A 347 7.21 -25.87 1.01
CA LYS A 347 7.69 -24.67 0.31
C LYS A 347 8.77 -23.98 1.12
#